data_AF-A0A351K5E0-F1
#
_entry.id   AF-A0A351K5E0-F1
#
_cell.length_a   1.000
_cell.length_b   1.000
_cell.length_c   1.000
_cell.angle_alpha   90.00
_cell.angle_beta   90.00
_cell.angle_gamma   90.00
#
_symmetry.space_group_name_H-M   'P 1'
#
loop_
_entity.id
_entity.type
_entity.pdbx_description
1 polymer ?
#
loop_
_entity_poly.entity_id
_entity_poly.type
_entity_poly.pdbx_seq_one_letter_code
_entity_poly.pdbx_strand_id
1 'polypeptide(L)'
;MNERVLEAAAVGAVGAALGAGAGTLVGLTEPAAAVAASNGAISGFRQIYEWKSRKGCVAFVLDSTWALVTTAASLVPQLVGTLTPGGYDESLSKRSNRHVYSRGFVVRRNFAVTVGNVVSGAGDTSDESRRRLVTDHEDVHIWQSRIMGPIFPVVYLGWMAIMAPVAVAGWLRRRIGGDLSTSLWAAVDRRAYWQHPLEQQAYLRASRASQARSG
;
A
#
# COMPACT_ATOMS: atom_id res chain seq x y z
N MET A 1 5.18 22.30 23.77
CA MET A 1 5.41 20.93 23.26
C MET A 1 5.13 20.94 21.75
N ASN A 2 5.99 20.31 20.94
CA ASN A 2 5.87 20.33 19.47
C ASN A 2 4.56 19.63 19.02
N GLU A 3 3.80 20.24 18.10
CA GLU A 3 2.54 19.70 17.56
C GLU A 3 2.69 18.27 17.04
N ARG A 4 3.81 17.96 16.36
CA ARG A 4 4.10 16.61 15.86
C ARG A 4 4.24 15.59 16.98
N VAL A 5 4.83 15.97 18.10
CA VAL A 5 5.03 15.08 19.26
C VAL A 5 3.72 14.83 19.98
N LEU A 6 2.90 15.88 20.12
CA LEU A 6 1.55 15.78 20.66
C LEU A 6 0.67 14.85 19.81
N GLU A 7 0.68 15.03 18.50
CA GLU A 7 -0.08 14.19 17.58
C GLU A 7 0.44 12.75 17.57
N ALA A 8 1.76 12.54 17.59
CA ALA A 8 2.34 11.20 17.72
C ALA A 8 1.85 10.49 18.99
N ALA A 9 1.90 11.17 20.15
CA ALA A 9 1.44 10.60 21.42
C ALA A 9 -0.07 10.30 21.39
N ALA A 10 -0.89 11.24 20.92
CA ALA A 10 -2.34 11.07 20.87
C ALA A 10 -2.76 9.96 19.91
N VAL A 11 -2.25 9.98 18.67
CA VAL A 11 -2.60 9.01 17.63
C VAL A 11 -2.04 7.63 17.97
N GLY A 12 -0.86 7.56 18.58
CA GLY A 12 -0.30 6.32 19.13
C GLY A 12 -1.18 5.73 20.24
N ALA A 13 -1.57 6.53 21.23
CA ALA A 13 -2.39 6.06 22.35
C ALA A 13 -3.81 5.63 21.91
N VAL A 14 -4.48 6.45 21.08
CA VAL A 14 -5.80 6.11 20.54
C VAL A 14 -5.70 4.89 19.62
N GLY A 15 -4.65 4.83 18.79
CA GLY A 15 -4.35 3.67 17.95
C GLY A 15 -4.21 2.41 18.79
N ALA A 16 -3.44 2.44 19.87
CA ALA A 16 -3.26 1.32 20.79
C ALA A 16 -4.59 0.81 21.35
N ALA A 17 -5.46 1.72 21.82
CA ALA A 17 -6.76 1.37 22.36
C ALA A 17 -7.68 0.72 21.31
N LEU A 18 -7.72 1.28 20.10
CA LEU A 18 -8.47 0.71 18.97
C LEU A 18 -7.94 -0.68 18.59
N GLY A 19 -6.62 -0.82 18.50
CA GLY A 19 -5.95 -2.08 18.18
C GLY A 19 -6.19 -3.15 19.24
N ALA A 20 -6.10 -2.79 20.52
CA ALA A 20 -6.42 -3.70 21.63
C ALA A 20 -7.88 -4.18 21.55
N GLY A 21 -8.83 -3.27 21.31
CA GLY A 21 -10.24 -3.63 21.17
C GLY A 21 -10.49 -4.60 20.02
N ALA A 22 -9.94 -4.32 18.83
CA ALA A 22 -10.05 -5.20 17.67
C ALA A 22 -9.35 -6.55 17.89
N GLY A 23 -8.14 -6.53 18.46
CA GLY A 23 -7.33 -7.72 18.73
C GLY A 23 -7.96 -8.66 19.75
N THR A 24 -8.71 -8.13 20.73
CA THR A 24 -9.43 -8.93 21.72
C THR A 24 -10.42 -9.91 21.08
N LEU A 25 -11.04 -9.53 19.95
CA LEU A 25 -11.99 -10.37 19.23
C LEU A 25 -11.37 -11.66 18.66
N VAL A 26 -10.04 -11.70 18.53
CA VAL A 26 -9.30 -12.82 17.93
C VAL A 26 -8.15 -13.31 18.83
N GLY A 27 -8.12 -12.90 20.10
CA GLY A 27 -7.10 -13.32 21.07
C GLY A 27 -5.70 -12.73 20.83
N LEU A 28 -5.60 -11.59 20.13
CA LEU A 28 -4.35 -10.92 19.75
C LEU A 28 -4.26 -9.49 20.31
N THR A 29 -4.82 -9.23 21.49
CA THR A 29 -4.92 -7.89 22.10
C THR A 29 -3.59 -7.14 22.14
N GLU A 30 -2.56 -7.74 22.72
CA GLU A 30 -1.25 -7.12 22.90
C GLU A 30 -0.52 -6.82 21.58
N PRO A 31 -0.33 -7.78 20.64
CA PRO A 31 0.32 -7.49 19.37
C PRO A 31 -0.50 -6.52 18.50
N ALA A 32 -1.84 -6.58 18.53
CA ALA A 32 -2.68 -5.62 17.81
C ALA A 32 -2.52 -4.19 18.37
N ALA A 33 -2.51 -4.04 19.69
CA ALA A 33 -2.28 -2.76 20.35
C ALA A 33 -0.89 -2.21 20.00
N ALA A 34 0.15 -3.05 20.04
CA ALA A 34 1.52 -2.65 19.71
C ALA A 34 1.64 -2.15 18.25
N VAL A 35 1.11 -2.90 17.29
CA VAL A 35 1.12 -2.49 15.86
C VAL A 35 0.38 -1.19 15.67
N ALA A 36 -0.83 -1.06 16.24
CA ALA A 36 -1.64 0.14 16.11
C ALA A 36 -0.98 1.36 16.76
N ALA A 37 -0.33 1.17 17.92
CA ALA A 37 0.43 2.20 18.61
C ALA A 37 1.63 2.67 17.80
N SER A 38 2.43 1.73 17.28
CA SER A 38 3.61 2.05 16.47
C SER A 38 3.22 2.80 15.19
N ASN A 39 2.27 2.26 14.42
CA ASN A 39 1.80 2.94 13.22
C ASN A 39 1.17 4.30 13.56
N GLY A 40 0.38 4.38 14.63
CA GLY A 40 -0.25 5.62 15.08
C GLY A 40 0.77 6.70 15.46
N ALA A 41 1.80 6.33 16.23
CA ALA A 41 2.85 7.25 16.64
C ALA A 41 3.69 7.76 15.45
N ILE A 42 4.10 6.87 14.55
CA ILE A 42 4.85 7.25 13.34
C ILE A 42 3.97 8.14 12.45
N SER A 43 2.72 7.74 12.22
CA SER A 43 1.75 8.47 11.40
C SER A 43 1.40 9.84 11.97
N GLY A 44 1.28 9.94 13.30
CA GLY A 44 1.04 11.21 14.00
C GLY A 44 2.25 12.13 13.97
N PHE A 45 3.46 11.61 14.17
CA PHE A 45 4.70 12.40 14.03
C PHE A 45 4.86 12.96 12.62
N ARG A 46 4.50 12.15 11.62
CA ARG A 46 4.51 12.51 10.20
C ARG A 46 3.25 13.29 9.76
N GLN A 47 2.25 13.41 10.63
CA GLN A 47 1.00 14.12 10.41
C GLN A 47 0.25 13.67 9.14
N ILE A 48 0.21 12.36 8.86
CA ILE A 48 -0.31 11.86 7.59
C ILE A 48 -1.84 11.92 7.50
N TYR A 49 -2.56 11.77 8.62
CA TYR A 49 -4.02 11.70 8.58
C TYR A 49 -4.64 13.07 8.37
N GLU A 50 -5.57 13.16 7.43
CA GLU A 50 -6.29 14.39 7.12
C GLU A 50 -7.48 14.57 8.09
N TRP A 51 -7.20 15.01 9.32
CA TRP A 51 -8.23 15.07 10.38
C TRP A 51 -9.44 15.95 10.09
N LYS A 52 -9.30 16.93 9.18
CA LYS A 52 -10.41 17.79 8.76
C LYS A 52 -11.41 17.07 7.84
N SER A 53 -11.07 15.88 7.34
CA SER A 53 -11.92 15.10 6.46
C SER A 53 -12.38 13.81 7.14
N ARG A 54 -13.62 13.40 6.86
CA ARG A 54 -14.14 12.08 7.30
C ARG A 54 -13.25 10.95 6.78
N LYS A 55 -12.69 11.14 5.57
CA LYS A 55 -11.77 10.20 4.93
C LYS A 55 -10.53 9.95 5.80
N GLY A 56 -9.97 10.99 6.42
CA GLY A 56 -8.82 10.85 7.31
C GLY A 56 -9.15 10.11 8.61
N CYS A 57 -10.28 10.41 9.24
CA CYS A 57 -10.73 9.67 10.43
C CYS A 57 -10.98 8.19 10.11
N VAL A 58 -11.64 7.89 8.99
CA VAL A 58 -11.89 6.51 8.55
C VAL A 58 -10.58 5.78 8.25
N ALA A 59 -9.64 6.44 7.56
CA ALA A 59 -8.32 5.88 7.29
C ALA A 59 -7.60 5.47 8.57
N PHE A 60 -7.59 6.34 9.59
CA PHE A 60 -6.99 6.04 10.88
C PHE A 60 -7.67 4.86 11.58
N VAL A 61 -9.00 4.86 11.69
CA VAL A 61 -9.73 3.77 12.36
C VAL A 61 -9.46 2.43 11.65
N LEU A 62 -9.51 2.39 10.32
CA LEU A 62 -9.21 1.17 9.56
C LEU A 62 -7.77 0.70 9.77
N ASP A 63 -6.79 1.61 9.69
CA ASP A 63 -5.38 1.27 9.88
C ASP A 63 -5.10 0.71 11.30
N SER A 64 -5.86 1.18 12.31
CA SER A 64 -5.75 0.75 13.72
C SER A 64 -6.64 -0.43 14.12
N THR A 65 -7.53 -0.91 13.24
CA THR A 65 -8.45 -2.01 13.57
C THR A 65 -8.48 -3.07 12.46
N TRP A 66 -9.32 -2.89 11.46
CA TRP A 66 -9.59 -3.86 10.41
C TRP A 66 -8.37 -4.16 9.54
N ALA A 67 -7.62 -3.14 9.14
CA ALA A 67 -6.49 -3.27 8.24
C ALA A 67 -5.18 -3.64 8.96
N LEU A 68 -5.22 -4.01 10.25
CA LEU A 68 -4.05 -4.21 11.11
C LEU A 68 -3.02 -5.17 10.52
N VAL A 69 -3.43 -6.24 9.83
CA VAL A 69 -2.49 -7.18 9.19
C VAL A 69 -1.64 -6.45 8.13
N THR A 70 -2.27 -5.64 7.30
CA THR A 70 -1.58 -4.86 6.26
C THR A 70 -0.81 -3.67 6.85
N THR A 71 -1.32 -3.07 7.92
CA THR A 71 -0.61 -2.04 8.70
C THR A 71 0.65 -2.61 9.35
N ALA A 72 0.58 -3.79 9.94
CA ALA A 72 1.73 -4.49 10.51
C ALA A 72 2.80 -4.74 9.45
N ALA A 73 2.40 -5.25 8.28
CA ALA A 73 3.31 -5.44 7.15
C ALA A 73 3.94 -4.12 6.69
N SER A 74 3.19 -3.01 6.75
CA SER A 74 3.67 -1.67 6.33
C SER A 74 4.76 -1.10 7.23
N LEU A 75 4.91 -1.58 8.48
CA LEU A 75 5.98 -1.12 9.38
C LEU A 75 7.37 -1.45 8.81
N VAL A 76 7.49 -2.51 8.01
CA VAL A 76 8.75 -2.89 7.33
C VAL A 76 9.16 -1.83 6.30
N PRO A 77 8.36 -1.49 5.26
CA PRO A 77 8.73 -0.43 4.32
C PRO A 77 8.81 0.95 4.99
N GLN A 78 8.08 1.24 6.08
CA GLN A 78 8.28 2.47 6.86
C GLN A 78 9.68 2.52 7.48
N LEU A 79 10.12 1.43 8.11
CA LEU A 79 11.45 1.33 8.71
C LEU A 79 12.53 1.47 7.64
N VAL A 80 12.45 0.68 6.56
CA VAL A 80 13.43 0.72 5.46
C VAL A 80 13.47 2.11 4.81
N GLY A 81 12.31 2.72 4.54
CA GLY A 81 12.22 4.05 3.96
C GLY A 81 12.75 5.15 4.88
N THR A 82 12.57 5.00 6.19
CA THR A 82 13.10 5.95 7.19
C THR A 82 14.61 5.85 7.34
N LEU A 83 15.17 4.64 7.24
CA LEU A 83 16.63 4.40 7.28
C LEU A 83 17.32 4.72 5.95
N THR A 84 16.56 4.91 4.87
CA THR A 84 17.11 5.27 3.56
C THR A 84 17.23 6.80 3.44
N PRO A 85 18.44 7.36 3.24
CA PRO A 85 18.62 8.80 3.10
C PRO A 85 17.81 9.40 1.94
N GLY A 86 17.20 10.56 2.17
CA GLY A 86 16.40 11.27 1.16
C GLY A 86 15.11 10.51 0.76
N GLY A 87 14.61 9.64 1.63
CA GLY A 87 13.52 8.72 1.31
C GLY A 87 12.11 9.29 1.46
N TYR A 88 11.80 10.07 2.49
CA TYR A 88 10.41 10.45 2.82
C TYR A 88 9.95 11.72 2.08
N ASP A 89 8.80 11.65 1.41
CA ASP A 89 8.17 12.76 0.72
C ASP A 89 7.02 13.35 1.54
N GLU A 90 7.27 14.48 2.21
CA GLU A 90 6.26 15.17 3.02
C GLU A 90 5.11 15.74 2.15
N SER A 91 5.38 16.14 0.90
CA SER A 91 4.40 16.77 0.00
C SER A 91 3.28 15.83 -0.45
N LEU A 92 3.55 14.53 -0.44
CA LEU A 92 2.59 13.48 -0.80
C LEU A 92 2.04 12.69 0.40
N SER A 93 2.60 12.94 1.59
CA SER A 93 2.27 12.19 2.81
C SER A 93 1.47 13.00 3.82
N LYS A 94 1.89 14.25 4.08
CA LYS A 94 1.26 15.09 5.10
C LYS A 94 -0.19 15.35 4.73
N ARG A 95 -1.10 15.09 5.68
CA ARG A 95 -2.56 15.20 5.51
C ARG A 95 -3.08 14.54 4.22
N SER A 96 -2.43 13.45 3.78
CA SER A 96 -2.78 12.71 2.57
C SER A 96 -3.21 11.26 2.86
N ASN A 97 -3.31 10.89 4.13
CA ASN A 97 -3.71 9.56 4.62
C ASN A 97 -2.79 8.43 4.16
N ARG A 98 -1.50 8.72 3.92
CA ARG A 98 -0.50 7.76 3.45
C ARG A 98 0.91 8.22 3.79
N HIS A 99 1.83 7.27 3.87
CA HIS A 99 3.27 7.53 3.84
C HIS A 99 3.80 7.31 2.44
N VAL A 100 4.64 8.20 1.95
CA VAL A 100 5.28 8.09 0.64
C VAL A 100 6.78 8.18 0.83
N TYR A 101 7.46 7.15 0.35
CA TYR A 101 8.90 7.10 0.31
C TYR A 101 9.39 6.99 -1.14
N SER A 102 10.09 8.00 -1.63
CA SER A 102 10.77 8.04 -2.93
C SER A 102 11.74 6.88 -3.10
N ARG A 103 12.42 6.49 -2.03
CA ARG A 103 13.39 5.38 -1.96
C ARG A 103 13.09 4.50 -0.75
N GLY A 104 13.44 3.22 -0.82
CA GLY A 104 13.24 2.31 0.29
C GLY A 104 13.05 0.87 -0.18
N PHE A 105 12.02 0.22 0.34
CA PHE A 105 11.67 -1.15 -0.01
C PHE A 105 11.13 -1.21 -1.43
N VAL A 106 11.78 -1.98 -2.31
CA VAL A 106 11.39 -2.14 -3.72
C VAL A 106 11.42 -3.61 -4.08
N VAL A 107 10.30 -4.16 -4.54
CA VAL A 107 10.21 -5.56 -4.98
C VAL A 107 10.68 -5.73 -6.43
N ARG A 108 10.41 -4.72 -7.28
CA ARG A 108 10.77 -4.71 -8.70
C ARG A 108 11.36 -3.36 -9.07
N ARG A 109 12.52 -3.36 -9.73
CA ARG A 109 13.18 -2.12 -10.19
C ARG A 109 12.21 -1.25 -10.99
N ASN A 110 12.16 0.04 -10.67
CA ASN A 110 11.30 1.07 -11.27
C ASN A 110 9.80 1.03 -10.90
N PHE A 111 9.37 0.10 -10.05
CA PHE A 111 7.99 0.04 -9.57
C PHE A 111 7.88 0.68 -8.18
N ALA A 112 6.80 1.43 -7.96
CA ALA A 112 6.34 1.72 -6.61
C ALA A 112 5.64 0.48 -6.06
N VAL A 113 5.69 0.29 -4.74
CA VAL A 113 4.98 -0.77 -4.04
C VAL A 113 4.17 -0.18 -2.90
N THR A 114 2.90 -0.54 -2.86
CA THR A 114 2.01 -0.20 -1.75
C THR A 114 1.89 -1.36 -0.79
N VAL A 115 2.14 -1.11 0.49
CA VAL A 115 1.91 -2.06 1.59
C VAL A 115 1.16 -1.33 2.69
N GLY A 116 -0.09 -1.72 2.94
CA GLY A 116 -0.95 -1.03 3.91
C GLY A 116 -1.12 0.44 3.55
N ASN A 117 -0.70 1.34 4.43
CA ASN A 117 -0.78 2.79 4.25
C ASN A 117 0.52 3.43 3.71
N VAL A 118 1.44 2.63 3.16
CA VAL A 118 2.78 3.07 2.74
C VAL A 118 3.00 2.80 1.27
N VAL A 119 3.44 3.82 0.54
CA VAL A 119 4.02 3.70 -0.79
C VAL A 119 5.54 3.78 -0.66
N SER A 120 6.25 2.77 -1.15
CA SER A 120 7.72 2.75 -1.17
C SER A 120 8.24 2.62 -2.60
N GLY A 121 9.42 3.18 -2.87
CA GLY A 121 9.98 3.19 -4.23
C GLY A 121 9.26 4.13 -5.19
N ALA A 122 8.65 5.21 -4.67
CA ALA A 122 7.91 6.18 -5.48
C ALA A 122 8.79 6.90 -6.53
N GLY A 123 10.13 6.82 -6.42
CA GLY A 123 11.06 7.48 -7.33
C GLY A 123 11.08 8.99 -7.11
N ASP A 124 11.54 9.73 -8.11
CA ASP A 124 11.53 11.20 -8.07
C ASP A 124 10.10 11.72 -8.23
N THR A 125 9.52 12.21 -7.14
CA THR A 125 8.14 12.71 -7.09
C THR A 125 8.02 14.18 -7.50
N SER A 126 9.13 14.84 -7.84
CA SER A 126 9.10 16.12 -8.55
C SER A 126 8.65 15.95 -10.01
N ASP A 127 8.83 14.75 -10.57
CA ASP A 127 8.25 14.37 -11.85
C ASP A 127 6.74 14.14 -11.71
N GLU A 128 5.97 14.87 -12.51
CA GLU A 128 4.51 14.85 -12.47
C GLU A 128 3.93 13.46 -12.80
N SER A 129 4.59 12.66 -13.65
CA SER A 129 4.14 11.30 -13.96
C SER A 129 4.30 10.36 -12.76
N ARG A 130 5.42 10.49 -12.02
CA ARG A 130 5.64 9.71 -10.78
C ARG A 130 4.72 10.17 -9.67
N ARG A 131 4.49 11.48 -9.55
CA ARG A 131 3.53 12.04 -8.61
C ARG A 131 2.11 11.50 -8.87
N ARG A 132 1.68 11.45 -10.14
CA ARG A 132 0.39 10.87 -10.56
C ARG A 132 0.30 9.37 -10.31
N LEU A 133 1.38 8.62 -10.53
CA LEU A 133 1.42 7.21 -10.18
C LEU A 133 1.06 7.03 -8.69
N VAL A 134 1.65 7.85 -7.80
CA VAL A 134 1.33 7.79 -6.37
C VAL A 134 -0.12 8.20 -6.08
N THR A 135 -0.59 9.33 -6.61
CA THR A 135 -1.90 9.88 -6.23
C THR A 135 -3.08 9.13 -6.85
N ASP A 136 -2.90 8.57 -8.04
CA ASP A 136 -4.00 8.06 -8.86
C ASP A 136 -4.01 6.53 -8.95
N HIS A 137 -2.83 5.88 -8.85
CA HIS A 137 -2.68 4.41 -8.87
C HIS A 137 -2.42 3.86 -7.46
N GLU A 138 -1.33 4.27 -6.79
CA GLU A 138 -0.96 3.70 -5.49
C GLU A 138 -1.98 4.03 -4.38
N ASP A 139 -2.62 5.21 -4.42
CA ASP A 139 -3.73 5.53 -3.52
C ASP A 139 -4.88 4.50 -3.61
N VAL A 140 -5.09 3.90 -4.78
CA VAL A 140 -6.10 2.84 -4.94
C VAL A 140 -5.73 1.62 -4.12
N HIS A 141 -4.47 1.18 -4.19
CA HIS A 141 -4.01 0.03 -3.43
C HIS A 141 -4.09 0.26 -1.92
N ILE A 142 -3.82 1.49 -1.46
CA ILE A 142 -4.01 1.84 -0.04
C ILE A 142 -5.48 1.66 0.36
N TRP A 143 -6.42 2.17 -0.43
CA TRP A 143 -7.84 2.02 -0.13
C TRP A 143 -8.35 0.59 -0.30
N GLN A 144 -7.86 -0.17 -1.28
CA GLN A 144 -8.14 -1.59 -1.40
C GLN A 144 -7.66 -2.35 -0.14
N SER A 145 -6.44 -2.07 0.31
CA SER A 145 -5.87 -2.63 1.54
C SER A 145 -6.71 -2.29 2.77
N ARG A 146 -7.17 -1.03 2.89
CA ARG A 146 -8.01 -0.59 4.02
C ARG A 146 -9.41 -1.21 4.01
N ILE A 147 -10.04 -1.29 2.84
CA ILE A 147 -11.42 -1.79 2.72
C ILE A 147 -11.46 -3.30 2.91
N MET A 148 -10.54 -4.02 2.27
CA MET A 148 -10.49 -5.48 2.35
C MET A 148 -9.78 -5.98 3.61
N GLY A 149 -8.95 -5.15 4.24
CA GLY A 149 -8.23 -5.48 5.46
C GLY A 149 -7.40 -6.76 5.29
N PRO A 150 -7.57 -7.79 6.14
CA PRO A 150 -6.81 -9.03 6.05
C PRO A 150 -7.09 -9.84 4.78
N ILE A 151 -8.21 -9.58 4.10
CA ILE A 151 -8.61 -10.28 2.87
C ILE A 151 -7.77 -9.81 1.68
N PHE A 152 -7.24 -8.57 1.70
CA PHE A 152 -6.46 -8.01 0.61
C PHE A 152 -5.28 -8.90 0.18
N PRO A 153 -4.33 -9.27 1.07
CA PRO A 153 -3.21 -10.12 0.68
C PRO A 153 -3.67 -11.52 0.24
N VAL A 154 -4.76 -12.05 0.81
CA VAL A 154 -5.30 -13.37 0.42
C VAL A 154 -5.80 -13.34 -1.01
N VAL A 155 -6.58 -12.32 -1.39
CA VAL A 155 -7.09 -12.16 -2.75
C VAL A 155 -5.95 -11.90 -3.72
N TYR A 156 -5.03 -11.00 -3.36
CA TYR A 156 -3.93 -10.61 -4.23
C TYR A 156 -2.98 -11.79 -4.51
N LEU A 157 -2.45 -12.39 -3.44
CA LEU A 157 -1.53 -13.51 -3.55
C LEU A 157 -2.23 -14.78 -4.05
N GLY A 158 -3.50 -14.99 -3.69
CA GLY A 158 -4.30 -16.10 -4.18
C GLY A 158 -4.49 -16.05 -5.69
N TRP A 159 -4.77 -14.87 -6.26
CA TRP A 159 -4.80 -14.70 -7.71
C TRP A 159 -3.46 -15.03 -8.36
N MET A 160 -2.37 -14.49 -7.82
CA MET A 160 -1.02 -14.77 -8.34
C MET A 160 -0.70 -16.26 -8.30
N ALA A 161 -1.02 -16.94 -7.18
CA ALA A 161 -0.79 -18.36 -6.98
C ALA A 161 -1.60 -19.24 -7.94
N ILE A 162 -2.80 -18.81 -8.34
CA ILE A 162 -3.64 -19.53 -9.31
C ILE A 162 -3.19 -19.24 -10.75
N MET A 163 -2.95 -17.97 -11.08
CA MET A 163 -2.69 -17.56 -12.46
C MET A 163 -1.27 -17.84 -12.93
N ALA A 164 -0.29 -17.93 -12.03
CA ALA A 164 1.07 -18.31 -12.41
C ALA A 164 1.14 -19.74 -13.00
N PRO A 165 0.60 -20.81 -12.36
CA PRO A 165 0.50 -22.14 -12.96
C PRO A 165 -0.27 -22.17 -14.29
N VAL A 166 -1.40 -21.44 -14.38
CA VAL A 166 -2.18 -21.34 -15.62
C VAL A 166 -1.34 -20.72 -16.75
N ALA A 167 -0.55 -19.69 -16.43
CA ALA A 167 0.36 -19.06 -17.38
C ALA A 167 1.47 -19.99 -17.83
N VAL A 168 2.07 -20.75 -16.90
CA VAL A 168 3.10 -21.77 -17.18
C VAL A 168 2.55 -22.84 -18.11
N ALA A 169 1.37 -23.41 -17.82
CA ALA A 169 0.73 -24.43 -18.64
C ALA A 169 0.41 -23.90 -20.05
N GLY A 170 -0.14 -22.70 -20.15
CA GLY A 170 -0.42 -22.04 -21.43
C GLY A 170 0.85 -21.71 -22.22
N TRP A 171 1.92 -21.30 -21.56
CA TRP A 171 3.22 -21.06 -22.17
C TRP A 171 3.84 -22.36 -22.70
N LEU A 172 3.83 -23.43 -21.90
CA LEU A 172 4.37 -24.74 -22.28
C LEU A 172 3.62 -25.31 -23.49
N ARG A 173 2.29 -25.19 -23.53
CA ARG A 173 1.48 -25.60 -24.69
C ARG A 173 1.87 -24.86 -25.97
N ARG A 174 2.08 -23.54 -25.90
CA ARG A 174 2.56 -22.74 -27.04
C ARG A 174 3.97 -23.15 -27.45
N ARG A 175 4.84 -23.42 -26.47
CA ARG A 175 6.22 -23.84 -26.70
C ARG A 175 6.32 -25.18 -27.43
N ILE A 176 5.50 -26.16 -27.02
CA ILE A 176 5.38 -27.45 -27.70
C ILE A 176 4.83 -27.28 -29.12
N GLY A 177 3.93 -26.32 -29.32
CA GLY A 177 3.41 -25.93 -30.64
C GLY A 177 4.37 -25.11 -31.52
N GLY A 178 5.63 -24.92 -31.11
CA GLY A 178 6.66 -24.25 -31.89
C GLY A 178 6.74 -22.72 -31.73
N ASP A 179 5.91 -22.10 -30.90
CA ASP A 179 5.97 -20.65 -30.65
C ASP A 179 7.07 -20.31 -29.63
N LEU A 180 8.08 -19.55 -30.09
CA LEU A 180 9.22 -19.11 -29.29
C LEU A 180 9.20 -17.61 -28.95
N SER A 181 8.14 -16.89 -29.32
CA SER A 181 8.07 -15.42 -29.28
C SER A 181 8.04 -14.84 -27.85
N THR A 182 7.54 -15.60 -26.88
CA THR A 182 7.27 -15.10 -25.52
C THR A 182 8.06 -15.87 -24.48
N SER A 183 8.76 -15.16 -23.58
CA SER A 183 9.44 -15.77 -22.43
C SER A 183 8.43 -16.25 -21.38
N LEU A 184 8.84 -17.25 -20.56
CA LEU A 184 8.00 -17.75 -19.46
C LEU A 184 7.63 -16.62 -18.49
N TRP A 185 8.61 -15.79 -18.11
CA TRP A 185 8.38 -14.67 -17.22
C TRP A 185 7.39 -13.65 -17.77
N ALA A 186 7.47 -13.31 -19.05
CA ALA A 186 6.50 -12.40 -19.66
C ALA A 186 5.09 -13.00 -19.68
N ALA A 187 4.96 -14.33 -19.88
CA ALA A 187 3.67 -15.00 -19.82
C ALA A 187 3.08 -14.98 -18.40
N VAL A 188 3.89 -15.25 -17.38
CA VAL A 188 3.49 -15.19 -15.96
C VAL A 188 3.14 -13.76 -15.54
N ASP A 189 4.03 -12.79 -15.79
CA ASP A 189 3.83 -11.37 -15.45
C ASP A 189 2.52 -10.85 -16.07
N ARG A 190 2.25 -11.20 -17.32
CA ARG A 190 1.00 -10.81 -18.00
C ARG A 190 -0.26 -11.36 -17.32
N ARG A 191 -0.27 -12.63 -16.92
CA ARG A 191 -1.47 -13.29 -16.35
C ARG A 191 -1.63 -13.03 -14.86
N ALA A 192 -0.55 -13.11 -14.10
CA ALA A 192 -0.57 -13.03 -12.65
C ALA A 192 -0.62 -11.57 -12.15
N TYR A 193 0.06 -10.64 -12.84
CA TYR A 193 0.13 -9.24 -12.43
C TYR A 193 -0.75 -8.32 -13.29
N TRP A 194 -0.49 -8.23 -14.61
CA TRP A 194 -1.20 -7.27 -15.47
C TRP A 194 -2.69 -7.57 -15.68
N GLN A 195 -3.10 -8.83 -15.52
CA GLN A 195 -4.49 -9.24 -15.56
C GLN A 195 -5.14 -9.33 -14.17
N HIS A 196 -4.42 -8.96 -13.12
CA HIS A 196 -4.96 -8.94 -11.77
C HIS A 196 -6.10 -7.92 -11.65
N PRO A 197 -7.32 -8.29 -11.19
CA PRO A 197 -8.46 -7.38 -11.16
C PRO A 197 -8.21 -6.10 -10.36
N LEU A 198 -7.51 -6.22 -9.22
CA LEU A 198 -7.17 -5.08 -8.38
C LEU A 198 -6.17 -4.12 -9.04
N GLU A 199 -5.21 -4.62 -9.83
CA GLU A 199 -4.28 -3.80 -10.63
C GLU A 199 -5.01 -3.12 -11.77
N GLN A 200 -5.87 -3.86 -12.49
CA GLN A 200 -6.70 -3.30 -13.56
C GLN A 200 -7.60 -2.17 -13.04
N GLN A 201 -8.21 -2.35 -11.87
CA GLN A 201 -9.00 -1.30 -11.23
C GLN A 201 -8.16 -0.05 -10.95
N ALA A 202 -6.94 -0.21 -10.44
CA ALA A 202 -6.03 0.90 -10.15
C ALA A 202 -5.66 1.67 -11.44
N TYR A 203 -5.28 0.96 -12.51
CA TYR A 203 -4.99 1.57 -13.81
C TYR A 203 -6.22 2.25 -14.43
N LEU A 204 -7.41 1.67 -14.30
CA LEU A 204 -8.65 2.26 -14.80
C LEU A 204 -9.01 3.56 -14.04
N ARG A 205 -8.76 3.62 -12.73
CA ARG A 205 -8.96 4.87 -11.98
C ARG A 205 -7.94 5.92 -12.40
N ALA A 206 -6.67 5.53 -12.55
CA ALA A 206 -5.61 6.45 -12.95
C ALA A 206 -5.85 7.03 -14.35
N SER A 207 -6.32 6.22 -15.31
CA SER A 207 -6.65 6.71 -16.64
C SER A 207 -7.83 7.69 -16.64
N ARG A 208 -8.89 7.42 -15.86
CA ARG A 208 -10.01 8.36 -15.68
C ARG A 208 -9.56 9.68 -15.05
N ALA A 209 -8.70 9.63 -14.04
CA ALA A 209 -8.15 10.84 -13.42
C ALA A 209 -7.32 11.66 -14.42
N SER A 210 -6.55 10.99 -15.28
CA SER A 210 -5.81 11.64 -16.37
C SER A 210 -6.74 12.33 -17.37
N GLN A 211 -7.80 11.64 -17.82
CA GLN A 211 -8.77 12.18 -18.77
C GLN A 211 -9.52 13.41 -18.23
N ALA A 212 -9.93 13.37 -16.95
CA ALA A 212 -10.63 14.48 -16.31
C ALA A 212 -9.79 15.76 -16.16
N ARG A 213 -8.46 15.67 -16.28
CA ARG A 213 -7.56 16.83 -16.25
C ARG A 213 -7.20 17.36 -17.63
N SER A 214 -7.42 16.58 -18.69
CA SER A 214 -7.10 16.95 -20.07
C SER A 214 -8.30 17.51 -20.85
N GLY A 215 -9.51 17.39 -20.32
CA GLY A 215 -10.73 18.01 -20.87
C GLY A 215 -11.09 19.25 -20.07
#